data_AF-A0A7Y2BYD1-F1
#
_entry.id   AF-A0A7Y2BYD1-F1
#
_cell.length_a   1.000
_cell.length_b   1.000
_cell.length_c   1.000
_cell.angle_alpha   90.00
_cell.angle_beta   90.00
_cell.angle_gamma   90.00
#
_symmetry.space_group_name_H-M   'P 1'
#
loop_
_entity.id
_entity.type
_entity.pdbx_description
1 polymer ?
#
loop_
_entity_poly.entity_id
_entity_poly.type
_entity_poly.pdbx_seq_one_letter_code
_entity_poly.pdbx_strand_id
1 'polypeptide(L)'
;MCVVALTAQENRSYDGYGNNLYNKTWGAANADMPRVSSINYEDGIQIENDAHLPSPRVISNSLFDQEEFIFDSQNLSDFIWVFGQFIDHDITLVENSSHEPIFLDIPENDKHFSPNAAIITARSEIK
;
A
#
# COMPACT_ATOMS: atom_id res chain seq x y z
N MET A 1 30.00 -23.70 42.26
CA MET A 1 29.81 -22.44 41.52
C MET A 1 28.67 -22.67 40.54
N CYS A 2 27.51 -22.07 40.75
CA CYS A 2 26.33 -22.25 39.89
C CYS A 2 26.48 -21.30 38.70
N VAL A 3 26.58 -21.85 37.49
CA VAL A 3 26.60 -21.04 36.27
C VAL A 3 25.15 -20.70 35.94
N VAL A 4 24.76 -19.45 36.16
CA VAL A 4 23.52 -18.91 35.60
C VAL A 4 23.76 -18.75 34.10
N ALA A 5 23.12 -19.58 33.28
CA ALA A 5 23.07 -19.34 31.86
C ALA A 5 22.25 -18.05 31.65
N LEU A 6 22.92 -16.96 31.26
CA LEU A 6 22.24 -15.82 30.66
C LEU A 6 21.69 -16.32 29.32
N THR A 7 20.40 -16.64 29.26
CA THR A 7 19.72 -16.72 27.97
C THR A 7 19.71 -15.30 27.42
N ALA A 8 20.52 -15.07 26.39
CA ALA A 8 20.44 -13.85 25.60
C ALA A 8 18.98 -13.62 25.17
N GLN A 9 18.63 -12.36 24.99
CA GLN A 9 17.38 -11.90 24.38
C GLN A 9 16.94 -12.83 23.24
N GLU A 10 15.66 -13.19 23.22
CA GLU A 10 15.09 -13.97 22.13
C GLU A 10 15.42 -13.31 20.78
N ASN A 11 16.08 -14.05 19.89
CA ASN A 11 16.36 -13.58 18.55
C ASN A 11 15.06 -13.63 17.74
N ARG A 12 14.69 -12.51 17.12
CA ARG A 12 13.54 -12.44 16.22
C ARG A 12 13.85 -13.22 14.93
N SER A 13 12.84 -13.89 14.40
CA SER A 13 12.89 -14.42 13.04
C SER A 13 12.93 -13.28 12.02
N TYR A 14 13.58 -13.52 10.88
CA TYR A 14 13.65 -12.54 9.79
C TYR A 14 12.29 -12.30 9.13
N ASP A 15 11.43 -13.32 9.12
CA ASP A 15 10.09 -13.29 8.53
C ASP A 15 8.99 -12.93 9.53
N GLY A 16 9.33 -12.67 10.80
CA GLY A 16 8.36 -12.36 11.85
C GLY A 16 7.55 -13.55 12.37
N TYR A 17 7.73 -14.76 11.84
CA TYR A 17 7.00 -15.95 12.30
C TYR A 17 7.29 -16.26 13.78
N GLY A 18 6.24 -16.62 14.52
CA GLY A 18 6.33 -17.06 15.91
C GLY A 18 6.38 -15.93 16.93
N ASN A 19 6.33 -14.67 16.50
CA ASN A 19 6.29 -13.51 17.40
C ASN A 19 5.07 -13.59 18.36
N ASN A 20 3.90 -13.96 17.82
CA ASN A 20 2.74 -14.29 18.64
C ASN A 20 2.72 -15.80 18.95
N LEU A 21 2.65 -16.15 20.24
CA LEU A 21 2.69 -17.54 20.72
C LEU A 21 1.51 -18.41 20.24
N TYR A 22 0.35 -17.79 20.05
CA TYR A 22 -0.89 -18.49 19.68
C TYR A 22 -1.19 -18.39 18.18
N ASN A 23 -0.89 -17.23 17.58
CA ASN A 23 -1.13 -16.92 16.17
C ASN A 23 0.19 -16.64 15.45
N LYS A 24 0.97 -17.70 15.22
CA LYS A 24 2.37 -17.58 14.79
C LYS A 24 2.60 -16.79 13.50
N THR A 25 1.59 -16.60 12.66
CA THR A 25 1.68 -15.85 11.39
C THR A 25 1.31 -14.37 11.51
N TRP A 26 0.82 -13.91 12.67
CA TRP A 26 0.45 -12.51 12.83
C TRP A 26 1.66 -11.59 12.71
N GLY A 27 1.61 -10.67 11.74
CA GLY A 27 2.71 -9.76 11.43
C GLY A 27 3.93 -10.43 10.79
N ALA A 28 3.80 -11.69 10.37
CA ALA A 28 4.82 -12.34 9.57
C ALA A 28 4.78 -11.84 8.12
N ALA A 29 5.92 -11.87 7.44
CA ALA A 29 6.00 -11.59 6.01
C ALA A 29 5.10 -12.54 5.22
N ASN A 30 4.49 -12.03 4.13
CA ASN A 30 3.52 -12.74 3.30
C ASN A 30 2.23 -13.19 4.02
N ALA A 31 1.95 -12.70 5.23
CA ALA A 31 0.64 -12.86 5.84
C ALA A 31 -0.38 -11.89 5.20
N ASP A 32 -1.66 -12.25 5.28
CA ASP A 32 -2.76 -11.41 4.79
C ASP A 32 -2.82 -10.05 5.51
N MET A 33 -3.12 -9.00 4.74
CA MET A 33 -3.40 -7.68 5.30
C MET A 33 -4.71 -7.70 6.11
N PRO A 34 -4.72 -7.18 7.35
CA PRO A 34 -5.93 -7.14 8.16
C PRO A 34 -6.96 -6.18 7.56
N ARG A 35 -8.24 -6.58 7.62
CA ARG A 35 -9.37 -5.75 7.17
C ARG A 35 -10.09 -5.14 8.38
N VAL A 36 -10.24 -3.82 8.39
CA VAL A 36 -10.99 -3.08 9.43
C VAL A 36 -12.47 -2.89 9.07
N SER A 37 -12.85 -3.11 7.81
CA SER A 37 -14.22 -3.01 7.29
C SER A 37 -14.59 -4.24 6.46
N SER A 38 -15.87 -4.35 6.09
CA SER A 38 -16.32 -5.30 5.09
C SER A 38 -15.68 -5.00 3.72
N ILE A 39 -15.58 -6.04 2.88
CA ILE A 39 -15.20 -5.91 1.48
C ILE A 39 -16.29 -5.20 0.66
N ASN A 40 -15.90 -4.56 -0.44
CA ASN A 40 -16.81 -3.82 -1.34
C ASN A 40 -16.45 -4.09 -2.81
N TYR A 41 -16.43 -5.37 -3.20
CA TYR A 41 -16.33 -5.80 -4.59
C TYR A 41 -17.72 -5.85 -5.23
N GLU A 42 -17.83 -5.63 -6.53
CA GLU A 42 -19.10 -5.63 -7.27
C GLU A 42 -19.83 -6.98 -7.14
N ASP A 43 -19.07 -8.07 -7.24
CA ASP A 43 -19.55 -9.44 -7.07
C ASP A 43 -19.46 -9.94 -5.62
N GLY A 44 -19.00 -9.08 -4.70
CA GLY A 44 -18.72 -9.45 -3.32
C GLY A 44 -17.52 -10.38 -3.12
N ILE A 45 -16.70 -10.60 -4.16
CA ILE A 45 -15.57 -11.53 -4.11
C ILE A 45 -14.27 -10.86 -4.59
N GLN A 46 -14.23 -10.39 -5.83
CA GLN A 46 -12.99 -9.92 -6.45
C GLN A 46 -13.15 -8.85 -7.53
N ILE A 47 -14.33 -8.69 -8.16
CA ILE A 47 -14.52 -7.70 -9.23
C ILE A 47 -14.52 -6.29 -8.63
N GLU A 48 -13.66 -5.41 -9.15
CA GLU A 48 -13.59 -4.02 -8.74
C GLU A 48 -14.96 -3.34 -8.82
N ASN A 49 -15.38 -2.66 -7.75
CA ASN A 49 -16.63 -1.91 -7.72
C ASN A 49 -16.41 -0.47 -8.23
N ASP A 50 -16.24 -0.29 -9.54
CA ASP A 50 -15.89 1.00 -10.16
C ASP A 50 -16.97 1.58 -11.11
N ALA A 51 -17.98 0.79 -11.49
CA ALA A 51 -18.99 1.13 -12.50
C ALA A 51 -19.77 2.43 -12.22
N HIS A 52 -19.78 2.91 -10.97
CA HIS A 52 -20.47 4.12 -10.54
C HIS A 52 -19.54 5.15 -9.86
N LEU A 53 -18.22 4.97 -9.99
CA LEU A 53 -17.22 5.87 -9.45
C LEU A 53 -16.59 6.72 -10.58
N PRO A 54 -16.15 7.97 -10.29
CA PRO A 54 -15.34 8.71 -11.24
C PRO A 54 -14.02 7.98 -11.52
N SER A 55 -13.50 8.08 -12.75
CA SER A 55 -12.15 7.57 -13.07
C SER A 55 -11.12 8.11 -12.07
N PRO A 56 -10.15 7.29 -11.62
CA PRO A 56 -9.09 7.75 -10.73
C PRO A 56 -8.34 8.98 -11.26
N ARG A 57 -8.19 9.10 -12.59
CA ARG A 57 -7.52 10.25 -13.20
C ARG A 57 -8.34 11.53 -13.10
N VAL A 58 -9.67 11.44 -13.20
CA VAL A 58 -10.57 12.58 -12.96
C VAL A 58 -10.43 13.09 -11.53
N ILE A 59 -10.37 12.17 -10.55
CA ILE A 59 -10.17 12.51 -9.14
C ILE A 59 -8.80 13.15 -8.93
N SER A 60 -7.73 12.57 -9.52
CA SER A 60 -6.37 13.11 -9.49
C SER A 60 -6.30 14.55 -9.98
N ASN A 61 -6.88 14.82 -11.16
CA ASN A 61 -6.90 16.17 -11.75
C ASN A 61 -7.75 17.15 -10.94
N SER A 62 -8.82 16.69 -10.30
CA SER A 62 -9.76 17.57 -9.58
C SER A 62 -9.28 17.93 -8.17
N LEU A 63 -8.54 17.03 -7.51
CA LEU A 63 -8.16 17.18 -6.09
C LEU A 63 -6.67 17.41 -5.86
N PHE A 64 -5.80 16.97 -6.77
CA PHE A 64 -4.35 16.92 -6.55
C PHE A 64 -3.54 17.73 -7.59
N ASP A 65 -4.19 18.62 -8.37
CA ASP A 65 -3.54 19.53 -9.32
C ASP A 65 -3.02 20.79 -8.60
N GLN A 66 -1.99 20.63 -7.76
CA GLN A 66 -1.39 21.73 -7.01
C GLN A 66 -0.57 22.66 -7.94
N GLU A 67 -0.93 23.94 -8.00
CA GLU A 67 -0.25 24.93 -8.86
C GLU A 67 0.86 25.73 -8.15
N GLU A 68 0.84 25.78 -6.82
CA GLU A 68 1.74 26.62 -6.01
C GLU A 68 2.41 25.81 -4.88
N PHE A 69 3.49 26.33 -4.30
CA PHE A 69 4.10 25.68 -3.14
C PHE A 69 3.24 25.83 -1.88
N ILE A 70 2.92 24.70 -1.25
CA ILE A 70 2.28 24.65 0.07
C ILE A 70 3.33 24.18 1.07
N PHE A 71 3.79 25.10 1.91
CA PHE A 71 4.77 24.78 2.96
C PHE A 71 4.10 24.09 4.14
N ASP A 72 4.82 23.16 4.77
CA ASP A 72 4.34 22.50 5.98
C ASP A 72 4.14 23.51 7.12
N SER A 73 2.93 23.52 7.68
CA SER A 73 2.54 24.45 8.75
C SER A 73 3.31 24.25 10.07
N GLN A 74 3.98 23.11 10.24
CA GLN A 74 4.78 22.78 11.43
C GLN A 74 6.28 23.01 11.20
N ASN A 75 6.69 23.50 10.01
CA ASN A 75 8.09 23.67 9.61
C ASN A 75 8.91 22.36 9.68
N LEU A 76 8.27 21.22 9.38
CA LEU A 76 8.98 19.96 9.23
C LEU A 76 9.87 19.99 7.99
N SER A 77 11.04 19.35 8.09
CA SER A 77 11.92 19.18 6.93
C SER A 77 11.44 18.04 6.04
N ASP A 78 11.84 18.07 4.76
CA ASP A 78 11.56 16.99 3.80
C ASP A 78 12.08 15.62 4.26
N PHE A 79 13.02 15.57 5.21
CA PHE A 79 13.47 14.34 5.84
C PHE A 79 12.34 13.57 6.52
N ILE A 80 11.34 14.26 7.08
CA ILE A 80 10.19 13.61 7.72
C ILE A 80 9.38 12.80 6.70
N TRP A 81 9.19 13.33 5.49
CA TRP A 81 8.51 12.61 4.41
C TRP A 81 9.29 11.35 4.00
N VAL A 82 10.62 11.48 3.81
CA VAL A 82 11.47 10.33 3.43
C VAL A 82 11.53 9.28 4.53
N PHE A 83 11.59 9.70 5.80
CA PHE A 83 11.59 8.76 6.93
C PHE A 83 10.23 8.04 7.07
N GLY A 84 9.13 8.71 6.71
CA GLY A 84 7.82 8.08 6.57
C GLY A 84 7.84 6.93 5.55
N GLN A 85 8.42 7.14 4.36
CA GLN A 85 8.62 6.09 3.35
C GLN A 85 9.50 4.94 3.86
N PHE A 86 10.56 5.24 4.62
CA PHE A 86 11.39 4.20 5.23
C PHE A 86 10.58 3.30 6.18
N ILE A 87 9.71 3.88 7.01
CA ILE A 87 8.83 3.12 7.90
C ILE A 87 7.79 2.34 7.12
N ASP A 88 7.14 2.95 6.11
CA ASP A 88 6.14 2.28 5.27
C ASP A 88 6.70 1.00 4.63
N HIS A 89 7.89 1.11 4.04
CA HIS A 89 8.60 0.00 3.39
C HIS A 89 9.10 -1.07 4.38
N ASP A 90 9.26 -0.74 5.67
CA ASP A 90 9.63 -1.72 6.71
C ASP A 90 8.41 -2.51 7.21
N ILE A 91 7.22 -1.90 7.19
CA ILE A 91 6.00 -2.48 7.78
C ILE A 91 5.17 -3.22 6.74
N THR A 92 5.06 -2.71 5.51
CA THR A 92 4.15 -3.27 4.50
C THR A 92 4.73 -3.30 3.10
N LEU A 93 4.27 -4.27 2.30
CA LEU A 93 4.49 -4.34 0.86
C LEU A 93 3.35 -5.13 0.22
N VAL A 94 2.73 -4.56 -0.81
CA VAL A 94 1.76 -5.24 -1.67
C VAL A 94 2.26 -5.15 -3.10
N GLU A 95 2.57 -6.31 -3.69
CA GLU A 95 3.13 -6.41 -5.04
C GLU A 95 2.01 -6.46 -6.09
N ASN A 96 2.31 -6.06 -7.32
CA ASN A 96 1.37 -6.10 -8.43
C ASN A 96 1.48 -7.42 -9.20
N SER A 97 0.34 -7.99 -9.58
CA SER A 97 0.25 -9.16 -10.44
C SER A 97 0.49 -8.77 -11.90
N SER A 98 1.49 -9.35 -12.54
CA SER A 98 1.71 -9.19 -13.98
C SER A 98 0.63 -9.83 -14.86
N HIS A 99 -0.28 -10.61 -14.27
CA HIS A 99 -1.33 -11.36 -14.97
C HIS A 99 -2.70 -10.69 -14.93
N GLU A 100 -2.85 -9.62 -14.14
CA GLU A 100 -4.13 -8.93 -13.94
C GLU A 100 -4.00 -7.42 -14.23
N PRO A 101 -3.74 -7.04 -15.50
CA PRO A 101 -3.59 -5.63 -15.86
C PRO A 101 -4.92 -4.88 -15.75
N ILE A 102 -4.83 -3.63 -15.32
CA ILE A 102 -5.92 -2.66 -15.28
C ILE A 102 -5.54 -1.47 -16.16
N PHE A 103 -6.49 -1.02 -16.98
CA PHE A 103 -6.33 0.13 -17.86
C PHE A 103 -7.22 1.25 -17.34
N LEU A 104 -6.63 2.35 -16.89
CA LEU A 104 -7.37 3.50 -16.42
C LEU A 104 -7.58 4.50 -17.55
N ASP A 105 -8.83 4.88 -17.75
CA ASP A 105 -9.22 5.86 -18.75
C ASP A 105 -8.66 7.25 -18.43
N ILE A 106 -8.18 7.92 -19.47
CA ILE A 106 -7.66 9.29 -19.43
C ILE A 106 -8.74 10.24 -19.97
N PRO A 107 -9.10 11.32 -19.25
CA PRO A 107 -10.04 12.32 -19.76
C PRO A 107 -9.54 12.98 -21.05
N GLU A 108 -10.46 13.32 -21.96
CA GLU A 108 -10.10 13.92 -23.27
C GLU A 108 -9.31 15.23 -23.16
N ASN A 109 -9.49 15.96 -22.06
CA ASN A 109 -8.83 17.23 -21.78
C ASN A 109 -7.68 17.10 -20.78
N ASP A 110 -7.12 15.90 -20.58
CA ASP A 110 -5.99 15.72 -19.67
C ASP A 110 -4.78 16.53 -20.12
N LYS A 111 -4.18 17.28 -19.19
CA LYS A 111 -3.04 18.16 -19.46
C LYS A 111 -1.73 17.39 -19.70
N HIS A 112 -1.63 16.16 -19.21
CA HIS A 112 -0.36 15.41 -19.13
C HIS A 112 -0.36 14.15 -19.98
N PHE A 113 -1.51 13.47 -20.12
CA PHE A 113 -1.63 12.23 -20.87
C PHE A 113 -2.41 12.43 -22.17
N SER A 114 -2.14 11.58 -23.16
CA SER A 114 -2.84 11.65 -24.44
C SER A 114 -4.29 11.11 -24.33
N PRO A 115 -5.29 11.78 -24.94
CA PRO A 115 -6.72 11.42 -24.85
C PRO A 115 -7.12 10.00 -25.32
N ASN A 116 -6.25 9.33 -26.08
CA ASN A 116 -6.49 7.97 -26.62
C ASN A 116 -5.52 6.93 -26.02
N ALA A 117 -4.80 7.29 -24.97
CA ALA A 117 -3.97 6.37 -24.20
C ALA A 117 -4.73 5.84 -22.98
N ALA A 118 -4.14 4.85 -22.30
CA ALA A 118 -4.57 4.42 -20.97
C ALA A 118 -3.38 4.46 -20.03
N ILE A 119 -3.64 4.74 -18.74
CA ILE A 119 -2.64 4.50 -17.70
C ILE A 119 -2.70 3.02 -17.36
N ILE A 120 -1.60 2.32 -17.57
CA ILE A 120 -1.51 0.87 -17.34
C ILE A 120 -1.06 0.64 -15.89
N THR A 121 -1.85 -0.11 -15.15
CA THR A 121 -1.52 -0.63 -13.82
C THR A 121 -1.95 -2.10 -13.74
N ALA A 122 -1.95 -2.70 -12.55
CA ALA A 122 -2.42 -4.06 -12.34
C ALA A 122 -3.00 -4.24 -10.93
N ARG A 123 -3.79 -5.30 -10.75
CA ARG A 123 -4.23 -5.77 -9.43
C ARG A 123 -3.05 -6.24 -8.61
N SER A 124 -3.21 -6.26 -7.30
CA SER A 124 -2.23 -6.81 -6.38
C SER A 124 -2.11 -8.34 -6.51
N GLU A 125 -0.93 -8.89 -6.23
CA GLU A 125 -0.73 -10.34 -6.15
C GLU A 125 -1.59 -10.96 -5.04
N ILE A 126 -2.12 -12.15 -5.33
CA ILE A 126 -2.75 -13.02 -4.34
C ILE A 126 -1.66 -14.00 -3.89
N LYS A 127 -1.27 -13.93 -2.62
CA LYS A 127 -0.28 -14.82 -2.00
C LYS A 127 -0.92 -16.02 -1.32
#